data_AF-A0A3R9S1B8-F1
#
_entry.id   AF-A0A3R9S1B8-F1
#
_cell.length_a   1.000
_cell.length_b   1.000
_cell.length_c   1.000
_cell.angle_alpha   90.00
_cell.angle_beta   90.00
_cell.angle_gamma   90.00
#
_symmetry.space_group_name_H-M   'P 1'
#
loop_
_entity.id
_entity.type
_entity.pdbx_description
1 polymer ?
#
loop_
_entity_poly.entity_id
_entity_poly.type
_entity_poly.pdbx_seq_one_letter_code
_entity_poly.pdbx_strand_id
1 'polypeptide(L)' 'PQVQQVNEWTTQLLAIRGIEEVVVMPDQQVAYIKVDKQSLDDASRRDLTQLFGKEVAI' A
#
# COMPACT_ATOMS: atom_id res chain seq x y z
N PRO A 1 -0.88 -19.33 6.92
CA PRO A 1 0.43 -18.68 7.10
C PRO A 1 0.74 -17.55 6.10
N GLN A 2 0.36 -17.64 4.81
CA GLN A 2 0.57 -16.54 3.84
C GLN A 2 -0.63 -15.59 3.74
N VAL A 3 -1.86 -16.12 3.81
CA VAL A 3 -3.11 -15.33 3.72
C VAL A 3 -3.24 -14.33 4.88
N GLN A 4 -2.80 -14.70 6.08
CA GLN A 4 -2.81 -13.81 7.26
C GLN A 4 -1.90 -12.60 7.07
N GLN A 5 -0.69 -12.83 6.56
CA GLN A 5 0.30 -11.77 6.32
C GLN A 5 -0.15 -10.80 5.21
N VAL A 6 -0.81 -11.31 4.16
CA VAL A 6 -1.42 -10.48 3.12
C VAL A 6 -2.53 -9.60 3.69
N ASN A 7 -3.37 -10.13 4.58
CA ASN A 7 -4.46 -9.37 5.18
C ASN A 7 -3.96 -8.26 6.12
N GLU A 8 -2.95 -8.54 6.95
CA GLU A 8 -2.35 -7.54 7.85
C GLU A 8 -1.73 -6.39 7.07
N TRP A 9 -0.96 -6.71 6.03
CA TRP A 9 -0.34 -5.70 5.17
C TRP A 9 -1.37 -4.89 4.37
N THR A 10 -2.43 -5.53 3.84
CA THR A 10 -3.52 -4.82 3.14
C THR A 10 -4.25 -3.85 4.07
N THR A 11 -4.46 -4.25 5.33
CA THR A 11 -5.06 -3.39 6.36
C THR A 11 -4.17 -2.17 6.66
N GLN A 12 -2.85 -2.36 6.74
CA GLN A 12 -1.90 -1.27 6.95
C GLN A 12 -1.88 -0.28 5.78
N LEU A 13 -1.93 -0.78 4.54
CA LEU A 13 -2.04 0.08 3.35
C LEU A 13 -3.32 0.92 3.36
N LEU A 14 -4.47 0.30 3.61
CA LEU A 14 -5.75 1.02 3.65
C LEU A 14 -5.83 2.07 4.77
N ALA A 15 -4.97 1.99 5.79
CA ALA A 15 -4.87 3.00 6.83
C ALA A 15 -4.04 4.24 6.41
N ILE A 16 -3.27 4.16 5.31
CA ILE A 16 -2.49 5.29 4.80
C ILE A 16 -3.43 6.27 4.09
N ARG A 17 -3.35 7.53 4.50
CA ARG A 17 -4.15 8.61 3.91
C ARG A 17 -3.87 8.71 2.41
N GLY A 18 -4.94 8.76 1.61
CA GLY A 18 -4.85 8.87 0.15
C GLY A 18 -4.74 7.53 -0.57
N ILE A 19 -4.69 6.39 0.14
CA ILE A 19 -4.95 5.08 -0.48
C ILE A 19 -6.47 4.87 -0.54
N GLU A 20 -6.99 4.63 -1.73
CA GLU A 20 -8.41 4.36 -1.96
C GLU A 20 -8.72 2.86 -1.99
N GLU A 21 -7.83 2.09 -2.63
CA GLU A 21 -8.06 0.68 -2.91
C GLU A 21 -6.74 -0.08 -3.00
N VAL A 22 -6.75 -1.33 -2.53
CA VAL A 22 -5.64 -2.27 -2.63
C VAL A 22 -6.17 -3.58 -3.21
N VAL A 23 -5.61 -3.99 -4.34
CA VAL A 23 -5.91 -5.27 -4.99
C VAL A 23 -4.65 -6.11 -5.01
N VAL A 24 -4.68 -7.24 -4.29
CA VAL A 24 -3.58 -8.20 -4.26
C VAL A 24 -3.86 -9.30 -5.28
N MET A 25 -2.88 -9.60 -6.12
CA MET A 25 -2.90 -10.69 -7.10
C MET A 25 -1.83 -11.73 -6.71
N PRO A 26 -2.14 -12.69 -5.80
CA PRO A 26 -1.14 -13.59 -5.23
C PRO A 26 -0.41 -14.43 -6.28
N ASP A 27 -1.14 -14.91 -7.28
CA ASP A 27 -0.60 -15.75 -8.36
C ASP A 27 0.43 -15.00 -9.23
N GLN A 28 0.31 -13.67 -9.30
CA GLN A 28 1.22 -12.79 -10.03
C GLN A 28 2.28 -12.15 -9.13
N GLN A 29 2.18 -12.35 -7.81
CA GLN A 29 3.02 -11.71 -6.80
C GLN A 29 3.08 -10.19 -6.91
N VAL A 30 1.97 -9.55 -7.29
CA VAL A 30 1.84 -8.08 -7.38
C VAL A 30 0.66 -7.58 -6.56
N ALA A 31 0.74 -6.33 -6.12
CA ALA A 31 -0.39 -5.58 -5.58
C ALA A 31 -0.53 -4.26 -6.32
N TYR A 32 -1.77 -3.95 -6.72
CA TYR A 32 -2.14 -2.66 -7.29
C TYR A 32 -2.73 -1.80 -6.19
N ILE A 33 -2.28 -0.55 -6.13
CA ILE A 33 -2.73 0.42 -5.14
C ILE A 33 -3.29 1.60 -5.91
N LYS A 34 -4.57 1.90 -5.68
CA LYS A 34 -5.20 3.10 -6.20
C LYS A 34 -5.00 4.21 -5.17
N VAL A 35 -4.49 5.35 -5.63
CA VAL A 35 -4.23 6.52 -4.79
C VAL A 35 -5.00 7.74 -5.26
N ASP A 36 -5.53 8.51 -4.32
CA ASP A 36 -6.04 9.86 -4.56
C ASP A 36 -4.86 10.84 -4.56
N LYS A 37 -4.50 11.33 -5.75
CA LYS A 37 -3.37 12.25 -5.94
C LYS A 37 -3.54 13.59 -5.22
N GLN A 38 -4.76 13.99 -4.85
CA GLN A 38 -4.98 15.23 -4.12
C GLN A 38 -4.73 15.08 -2.62
N SER A 39 -4.89 13.85 -2.11
CA SER A 39 -4.77 13.54 -0.68
C SER A 39 -3.47 12.83 -0.31
N LEU A 40 -2.77 12.27 -1.29
CA LEU A 40 -1.48 11.62 -1.08
C LEU A 40 -0.39 12.69 -0.94
N ASP A 41 0.03 12.93 0.30
CA ASP A 41 1.03 13.93 0.66
C ASP A 41 2.39 13.29 1.01
N ASP A 42 3.35 14.12 1.37
CA ASP A 42 4.69 13.66 1.76
C ASP A 42 4.69 12.74 2.99
N ALA A 43 3.69 12.83 3.87
CA ALA A 43 3.58 11.94 5.02
C ALA A 43 3.15 10.55 4.55
N SER A 44 2.10 10.46 3.71
CA SER A 44 1.70 9.20 3.09
C SER A 44 2.83 8.54 2.30
N ARG A 45 3.66 9.34 1.60
CA ARG A 45 4.83 8.84 0.89
C ARG A 45 5.89 8.22 1.81
N ARG A 46 6.12 8.82 2.98
CA ARG A 46 7.03 8.26 4.00
C ARG A 46 6.49 6.96 4.56
N ASP A 47 5.20 6.91 4.88
CA ASP A 47 4.54 5.71 5.40
C ASP A 47 4.65 4.54 4.40
N LEU A 48 4.41 4.83 3.11
CA LEU A 48 4.60 3.88 2.03
C LEU A 48 6.06 3.40 1.94
N THR A 49 7.03 4.33 1.99
CA THR A 49 8.45 3.99 1.92
C THR A 49 8.89 3.10 3.10
N GLN A 50 8.39 3.38 4.31
CA GLN A 50 8.65 2.57 5.49
C GLN A 50 8.03 1.17 5.35
N LEU A 51 6.80 1.09 4.85
CA LEU A 51 6.10 -0.18 4.67
C LEU A 51 6.77 -1.07 3.62
N PHE A 52 7.26 -0.48 2.53
CA PHE A 52 7.89 -1.21 1.42
C PHE A 52 9.41 -1.39 1.57
N GLY A 53 10.05 -0.69 2.51
CA GLY A 53 11.51 -0.70 2.69
C GLY A 53 12.29 -0.13 1.50
N LYS A 54 11.61 0.56 0.57
CA LYS A 54 12.18 1.18 -0.62
C LYS A 54 11.40 2.44 -0.97
N GLU A 55 12.07 3.41 -1.58
CA GLU A 55 11.44 4.65 -2.00
C GLU A 55 10.30 4.36 -2.99
N VAL A 56 9.14 4.98 -2.74
CA VAL A 56 7.98 4.89 -3.63
C VAL A 56 7.95 6.13 -4.53
N ALA A 57 8.12 5.88 -5.83
CA ALA A 57 7.80 6.86 -6.87
C ALA A 57 6.28 6.88 -7.06
N ILE A 58 5.69 8.07 -7.01
CA ILE A 58 4.25 8.32 -7.14
C ILE A 58 4.02 9.32 -8.27
#